data_AF-A0A0D1YNR0-F1
#
_entry.id   AF-A0A0D1YNR0-F1
#
_cell.length_a   1.000
_cell.length_b   1.000
_cell.length_c   1.000
_cell.angle_alpha   90.00
_cell.angle_beta   90.00
_cell.angle_gamma   90.00
#
_symmetry.space_group_name_H-M   'P 1'
#
loop_
_entity.id
_entity.type
_entity.pdbx_description
1 polymer ?
#
loop_
_entity_poly.entity_id
_entity_poly.type
_entity_poly.pdbx_seq_one_letter_code
_entity_poly.pdbx_strand_id
1 'polypeptide(L)' 'MRRYGEKSWTSSDGNHKVTVWKEGREVKGTVFERKTGKTRSLSDAVSIDRDHPYFPSEVSENLNRLIEEVTKS' A
#
# COMPACT_ATOMS: atom_id res chain seq x y z
N MET A 1 4.20 19.05 3.69
CA MET A 1 3.15 18.66 2.74
C MET A 1 1.98 18.07 3.53
N ARG A 2 0.73 18.41 3.20
CA ARG A 2 -0.46 17.86 3.88
C ARG A 2 -0.90 16.58 3.16
N ARG A 3 -1.12 15.50 3.92
CA ARG A 3 -1.72 14.26 3.42
C ARG A 3 -3.23 14.36 3.50
N TYR A 4 -3.92 13.91 2.47
CA TYR A 4 -5.38 13.91 2.40
C TYR A 4 -5.91 12.51 2.14
N GLY A 5 -7.05 12.19 2.74
CA GLY A 5 -7.74 10.92 2.50
C GLY A 5 -6.89 9.68 2.82
N GLU A 6 -6.04 9.75 3.85
CA GLU A 6 -5.21 8.60 4.24
C GLU A 6 -6.11 7.42 4.63
N LYS A 7 -5.85 6.27 4.02
CA LYS A 7 -6.51 5.01 4.31
C LYS A 7 -5.47 3.94 4.57
N SER A 8 -5.79 3.02 5.47
CA SER A 8 -4.91 1.92 5.81
C SER A 8 -5.66 0.61 5.89
N TRP A 9 -4.95 -0.48 5.62
CA TRP A 9 -5.41 -1.84 5.77
C TRP A 9 -4.27 -2.68 6.36
N THR A 10 -4.61 -3.67 7.17
CA THR A 10 -3.66 -4.60 7.79
C THR A 10 -4.10 -6.02 7.43
N SER A 11 -3.17 -6.88 7.03
CA SER A 11 -3.46 -8.27 6.71
C SER A 11 -3.99 -9.04 7.92
N SER A 12 -4.79 -10.08 7.65
CA SER A 12 -5.41 -10.90 8.71
C SER A 12 -4.39 -11.58 9.63
N ASP A 13 -3.20 -11.89 9.11
CA ASP A 13 -2.07 -12.44 9.86
C ASP A 13 -1.23 -11.37 10.60
N GLY A 14 -1.56 -10.09 10.43
CA GLY A 14 -0.86 -8.96 11.02
C GLY A 14 0.56 -8.72 10.49
N ASN A 15 0.98 -9.42 9.43
CA ASN A 15 2.33 -9.32 8.87
C ASN A 15 2.50 -8.14 7.91
N HIS A 16 1.42 -7.62 7.33
CA HIS A 16 1.47 -6.54 6.36
C HIS A 16 0.56 -5.40 6.78
N LYS A 17 1.04 -4.16 6.61
CA LYS A 17 0.21 -2.97 6.69
C LYS A 17 0.39 -2.13 5.44
N VAL A 18 -0.71 -1.87 4.76
CA VAL A 18 -0.77 -0.98 3.60
C VAL A 18 -1.36 0.35 4.05
N THR A 19 -0.73 1.46 3.65
CA THR A 19 -1.25 2.81 3.87
C THR A 19 -1.16 3.57 2.55
N VAL A 20 -2.25 4.22 2.13
CA VAL A 20 -2.34 4.99 0.88
C VAL A 20 -2.94 6.35 1.19
N TRP A 21 -2.43 7.41 0.58
CA TRP A 21 -2.92 8.78 0.77
C TRP A 21 -2.74 9.61 -0.50
N LYS A 22 -3.44 10.76 -0.57
CA LYS A 22 -3.30 11.74 -1.63
C LYS A 22 -2.34 12.84 -1.19
N GLU A 23 -1.38 13.16 -2.05
CA GLU A 23 -0.46 14.28 -1.89
C GLU A 23 -0.55 15.16 -3.14
N GLY A 24 -1.33 16.25 -3.03
CA GLY A 24 -1.67 17.08 -4.19
C GLY A 24 -2.53 16.32 -5.20
N ARG A 25 -2.00 16.12 -6.42
CA ARG A 25 -2.66 15.35 -7.49
C ARG A 25 -2.19 13.90 -7.56
N GLU A 26 -1.21 13.52 -6.75
CA GLU A 26 -0.61 12.19 -6.78
C GLU A 26 -1.17 11.30 -5.67
N VAL A 27 -1.33 10.02 -5.96
CA VAL A 27 -1.56 8.99 -4.94
C VAL A 27 -0.22 8.43 -4.53
N LYS A 28 0.04 8.45 -3.22
CA LYS A 28 1.22 7.88 -2.58
C LYS A 28 0.79 6.78 -1.65
N GLY A 29 1.71 5.90 -1.28
CA GLY A 29 1.44 4.87 -0.31
C GLY A 29 2.71 4.19 0.17
N THR A 30 2.54 3.32 1.16
CA THR A 30 3.58 2.48 1.73
C THR A 30 3.02 1.11 2.06
N VAL A 31 3.86 0.09 1.92
CA VAL A 31 3.61 -1.26 2.42
C VAL A 31 4.68 -1.58 3.45
N PHE A 32 4.25 -1.81 4.69
CA PHE A 32 5.09 -2.25 5.79
C PHE A 32 4.98 -3.77 5.95
N GLU A 33 6.12 -4.45 5.96
CA GLU A 33 6.23 -5.88 6.22
C GLU A 33 6.84 -6.09 7.61
N ARG A 34 6.03 -6.62 8.54
CA ARG A 34 6.38 -6.76 9.96
C ARG A 34 7.53 -7.74 10.19
N LYS A 35 7.56 -8.86 9.45
CA LYS A 35 8.58 -9.89 9.60
C LYS A 35 9.99 -9.37 9.33
N THR A 36 10.13 -8.49 8.34
CA THR A 36 11.41 -7.92 7.94
C THR A 36 11.64 -6.51 8.51
N GLY A 37 10.59 -5.88 9.06
CA GLY A 37 10.62 -4.49 9.52
C GLY A 37 10.76 -3.47 8.39
N LYS A 38 10.60 -3.90 7.13
CA LYS A 38 10.83 -3.05 5.96
C LYS A 38 9.55 -2.31 5.56
N THR A 39 9.70 -1.03 5.28
CA THR A 39 8.67 -0.22 4.62
C THR A 39 9.10 0.02 3.18
N ARG A 40 8.22 -0.28 2.23
CA ARG A 40 8.42 0.00 0.80
C ARG A 40 7.43 1.08 0.37
N SER A 41 7.84 1.95 -0.54
CA SER A 41 6.90 2.90 -1.14
C SER A 41 5.89 2.18 -2.02
N LEU A 42 4.76 2.82 -2.33
CA LEU A 42 3.77 2.29 -3.27
C LEU A 42 4.39 1.97 -4.63
N SER A 43 5.24 2.86 -5.15
CA SER A 43 5.94 2.68 -6.42
C SER A 43 6.81 1.43 -6.42
N ASP A 44 7.53 1.20 -5.32
CA ASP A 44 8.36 0.02 -5.16
C ASP A 44 7.50 -1.23 -4.97
N ALA A 45 6.44 -1.14 -4.16
CA ALA A 45 5.53 -2.25 -3.89
C ALA A 45 4.82 -2.74 -5.15
N VAL A 46 4.36 -1.83 -6.02
CA VAL A 46 3.75 -2.17 -7.32
C VAL A 46 4.77 -2.75 -8.30
N SER A 47 6.02 -2.25 -8.27
CA SER A 47 7.09 -2.82 -9.10
C SER A 47 7.43 -4.24 -8.64
N ILE A 48 7.46 -4.47 -7.32
CA ILE A 48 7.73 -5.77 -6.71
C ILE A 48 6.56 -6.74 -6.89
N ASP A 49 5.31 -6.28 -6.85
CA ASP A 49 4.13 -7.11 -7.14
C ASP A 49 4.24 -7.85 -8.48
N ARG A 50 4.84 -7.20 -9.49
CA ARG A 50 5.08 -7.82 -10.80
C ARG A 50 6.22 -8.84 -10.82
N ASP A 51 7.23 -8.66 -9.97
CA ASP A 51 8.50 -9.40 -10.04
C ASP A 51 8.70 -10.42 -8.90
N HIS A 52 7.89 -10.38 -7.85
CA HIS A 52 8.05 -11.23 -6.66
C HIS A 52 6.89 -12.23 -6.49
N PRO A 53 7.15 -13.55 -6.55
CA PRO A 53 6.14 -14.59 -6.26
C PRO A 53 5.71 -14.66 -4.79
N TYR A 54 6.22 -13.75 -3.94
CA TYR A 54 5.96 -13.70 -2.50
C TYR A 54 5.19 -12.45 -2.06
N PHE A 55 4.80 -11.56 -2.98
CA PHE A 55 3.87 -10.50 -2.63
C PHE A 55 2.48 -11.13 -2.51
N PRO A 56 1.88 -11.23 -1.29
CA PRO A 56 0.65 -11.98 -1.14
C PRO A 56 -0.48 -11.29 -1.91
N SER A 57 -1.30 -12.06 -2.64
CA SER A 57 -2.40 -11.52 -3.45
C SER A 57 -3.33 -10.61 -2.64
N GLU A 58 -3.58 -10.95 -1.37
CA GLU A 58 -4.36 -10.14 -0.44
C GLU A 58 -3.78 -8.72 -0.26
N VAL A 59 -2.46 -8.58 -0.25
CA VAL A 59 -1.77 -7.29 -0.12
C VAL A 59 -1.94 -6.48 -1.41
N SER A 60 -1.78 -7.10 -2.57
CA SER A 60 -1.96 -6.47 -3.89
C SER A 60 -3.40 -6.00 -4.12
N GLU A 61 -4.37 -6.86 -3.81
CA GLU A 61 -5.80 -6.56 -3.91
C GLU A 61 -6.18 -5.39 -3.01
N ASN A 62 -5.73 -5.40 -1.75
CA ASN A 62 -6.03 -4.31 -0.82
C ASN A 62 -5.27 -3.02 -1.17
N LEU A 63 -4.05 -3.11 -1.71
CA LEU A 63 -3.33 -1.95 -2.22
C LEU A 63 -4.12 -1.27 -3.35
N ASN A 64 -4.57 -2.04 -4.34
CA ASN A 64 -5.36 -1.53 -5.46
C ASN A 64 -6.70 -0.96 -4.99
N ARG A 65 -7.41 -1.66 -4.09
CA ARG A 65 -8.67 -1.16 -3.49
C ARG A 65 -8.46 0.19 -2.80
N LEU A 66 -7.42 0.32 -1.99
CA LEU A 66 -7.12 1.56 -1.28
C LEU A 66 -6.76 2.71 -2.24
N ILE A 67 -6.01 2.44 -3.30
CA ILE A 67 -5.72 3.43 -4.35
C ILE A 67 -7.01 3.94 -4.99
N GLU A 68 -7.94 3.04 -5.34
CA GLU A 68 -9.22 3.44 -5.91
C GLU A 68 -10.05 4.29 -4.95
N GLU A 69 -10.13 3.90 -3.68
CA GLU A 69 -10.87 4.64 -2.66
C GLU A 69 -10.31 6.05 -2.46
N VAL A 70 -8.99 6.20 -2.41
CA VAL A 70 -8.33 7.52 -2.27
C VAL A 70 -8.48 8.36 -3.55
N THR A 71 -8.48 7.73 -4.72
CA THR A 71 -8.62 8.42 -6.00
C THR A 71 -10.04 8.97 -6.19
N LYS A 72 -11.05 8.21 -5.75
CA LYS A 72 -12.48 8.56 -5.84
C LYS A 72 -12.95 9.50 -4.72
N SER A 73 -12.10 9.78 -3.71
CA SER A 73 -12.33 10.75 -2.62
C SER A 73 -11.86 12.15 -2.98
#